data_AF-T1T109-F1
#
_entry.id   AF-T1T109-F1
#
_cell.length_a   1.000
_cell.length_b   1.000
_cell.length_c   1.000
_cell.angle_alpha   90.00
_cell.angle_beta   90.00
_cell.angle_gamma   90.00
#
_symmetry.space_group_name_H-M   'P 1'
#
loop_
_entity.id
_entity.type
_entity.pdbx_description
1 polymer ?
#
loop_
_entity_poly.entity_id
_entity_poly.type
_entity_poly.pdbx_seq_one_letter_code
_entity_poly.pdbx_strand_id
1 'polypeptide(L)'
;CFTSGGGAFLIPYFIMLMLCGIPLLVLEFGLGQYVRAGPLEAFRKICPIFKGTGLATVMISFVLTTYYNVIIAWALFYLFASMQSELPWDSCGNWWNTPNCFSHDDYRSLNGTVKPNDTVSSTEEYFNRRVLQISDGIGNPGEMRWELFGLLIVSWVIVYLCLFKGLKTS
;
A
#
# COMPACT_ATOMS: atom_id res chain seq x y z
N CYS A 1 -9.68 -14.63 -0.63
CA CYS A 1 -9.36 -16.02 -0.24
C CYS A 1 -10.08 -16.40 1.06
N PHE A 2 -9.69 -15.89 2.24
CA PHE A 2 -10.32 -16.27 3.52
C PHE A 2 -11.85 -16.01 3.60
N THR A 3 -12.31 -14.85 3.10
CA THR A 3 -13.73 -14.49 3.06
C THR A 3 -14.53 -15.16 1.93
N SER A 4 -13.86 -15.77 0.95
CA SER A 4 -14.49 -16.32 -0.27
C SER A 4 -14.45 -17.86 -0.30
N GLY A 5 -14.45 -18.51 0.87
CA GLY A 5 -14.38 -19.97 0.99
C GLY A 5 -12.97 -20.55 1.12
N GLY A 6 -11.99 -19.74 1.51
CA GLY A 6 -10.62 -20.19 1.77
C GLY A 6 -9.98 -20.83 0.54
N GLY A 7 -9.47 -22.05 0.70
CA GLY A 7 -8.79 -22.80 -0.38
C GLY A 7 -9.68 -23.10 -1.59
N ALA A 8 -11.01 -23.16 -1.43
CA ALA A 8 -11.91 -23.40 -2.56
C ALA A 8 -11.91 -22.25 -3.59
N PHE A 9 -11.56 -21.04 -3.17
CA PHE A 9 -11.39 -19.88 -4.06
C PHE A 9 -10.25 -20.05 -5.07
N LEU A 10 -9.30 -20.96 -4.80
CA LEU A 10 -8.18 -21.21 -5.71
C LEU A 10 -8.65 -21.81 -7.04
N ILE A 11 -9.71 -22.62 -7.03
CA ILE A 11 -10.26 -23.26 -8.24
C ILE A 11 -10.73 -22.22 -9.27
N PRO A 12 -11.68 -21.31 -8.95
CA PRO A 12 -12.08 -20.27 -9.90
C PRO A 12 -10.95 -19.28 -10.20
N TYR A 13 -10.06 -19.01 -9.24
CA TYR A 13 -8.89 -18.16 -9.47
C TYR A 13 -7.99 -18.71 -10.57
N PHE A 14 -7.61 -19.99 -10.52
CA PHE A 14 -6.77 -20.61 -11.55
C PHE A 14 -7.46 -20.68 -12.91
N ILE A 15 -8.77 -20.95 -12.95
CA ILE A 15 -9.54 -20.95 -14.20
C ILE A 15 -9.52 -19.56 -14.84
N MET A 16 -9.82 -18.50 -14.08
CA MET A 16 -9.79 -17.12 -14.58
C MET A 16 -8.37 -16.67 -14.95
N LEU A 17 -7.36 -17.12 -14.22
CA LEU A 17 -5.96 -16.83 -14.52
C LEU A 17 -5.57 -17.45 -15.87
N MET A 18 -5.90 -18.71 -16.13
CA MET A 18 -5.55 -19.38 -17.39
C MET A 18 -6.35 -18.86 -18.59
N LEU A 19 -7.64 -18.56 -18.40
CA LEU A 19 -8.52 -18.15 -19.51
C LEU A 19 -8.50 -16.65 -19.81
N CYS A 20 -8.22 -15.80 -18.81
CA CYS A 20 -8.25 -14.34 -18.98
C CYS A 20 -6.92 -13.69 -18.62
N GLY A 21 -6.33 -14.02 -17.46
CA GLY A 21 -5.11 -13.37 -16.97
C GLY A 21 -3.91 -13.57 -17.90
N ILE A 22 -3.54 -14.83 -18.17
CA ILE A 22 -2.39 -15.18 -19.01
C ILE A 22 -2.57 -14.67 -20.45
N PRO A 23 -3.72 -14.86 -21.12
CA PRO A 23 -3.92 -14.32 -22.47
C PRO A 23 -3.79 -12.79 -22.55
N LEU A 24 -4.33 -12.05 -21.57
CA LEU A 24 -4.20 -10.59 -21.53
C LEU A 24 -2.75 -10.14 -21.30
N LEU A 25 -2.02 -10.82 -20.42
CA LEU A 25 -0.61 -10.56 -20.16
C LEU A 25 0.24 -10.79 -21.43
N VAL A 26 0.02 -11.91 -22.11
CA VAL A 26 0.73 -12.24 -23.36
C VAL A 26 0.38 -11.24 -24.46
N LEU A 27 -0.88 -10.82 -24.56
CA LEU A 27 -1.31 -9.78 -25.51
C LEU A 27 -0.58 -8.46 -25.23
N GLU A 28 -0.54 -8.02 -23.98
CA GLU A 28 0.12 -6.76 -23.59
C GLU A 28 1.63 -6.79 -23.90
N PHE A 29 2.32 -7.88 -23.52
CA PHE A 29 3.75 -8.03 -23.83
C PHE A 29 4.01 -8.13 -25.32
N GLY A 30 3.20 -8.88 -26.07
CA GLY A 30 3.31 -9.00 -27.52
C GLY A 30 3.13 -7.65 -28.23
N LEU A 31 2.10 -6.88 -27.84
CA LEU A 31 1.87 -5.53 -28.35
C LEU A 31 3.02 -4.58 -27.99
N GLY A 32 3.52 -4.63 -26.76
CA GLY A 32 4.65 -3.83 -26.31
C GLY A 32 5.90 -4.09 -27.14
N GLN A 33 6.22 -5.37 -27.41
CA GLN A 33 7.37 -5.75 -28.24
C GLN A 33 7.21 -5.40 -29.72
N TYR A 34 5.98 -5.46 -30.26
CA TYR A 34 5.68 -5.12 -31.66
C TYR A 34 5.76 -3.62 -31.91
N VAL A 35 5.10 -2.80 -31.07
CA VAL A 35 5.04 -1.35 -31.26
C VAL A 35 6.33 -0.65 -30.80
N ARG A 36 6.99 -1.17 -29.76
CA ARG A 36 8.20 -0.61 -29.13
C ARG A 36 8.05 0.87 -28.76
N ALA A 37 6.86 1.25 -28.31
CA ALA A 37 6.54 2.61 -27.91
C ALA A 37 5.70 2.60 -26.64
N GLY A 38 5.65 3.74 -25.94
CA GLY A 38 4.77 3.91 -24.79
C GLY A 38 3.29 3.80 -25.16
N PRO A 39 2.40 3.65 -24.16
CA PRO A 39 0.98 3.33 -24.37
C PRO A 39 0.25 4.34 -25.26
N LEU A 40 0.54 5.64 -25.12
CA LEU A 40 -0.07 6.68 -25.97
C LEU A 40 0.23 6.50 -27.46
N GLU A 41 1.50 6.26 -27.81
CA GLU A 41 1.90 6.03 -29.20
C GLU A 41 1.50 4.64 -29.68
N ALA A 42 1.43 3.65 -28.79
CA ALA A 42 0.96 2.31 -29.13
C ALA A 42 -0.49 2.32 -29.61
N PHE A 43 -1.41 2.91 -28.84
CA PHE A 43 -2.81 3.00 -29.26
C PHE A 43 -2.98 3.90 -30.50
N ARG A 44 -2.16 4.95 -30.64
CA ARG A 44 -2.19 5.80 -31.85
C ARG A 44 -1.80 5.03 -33.12
N LYS A 45 -0.82 4.12 -33.04
CA LYS A 45 -0.36 3.31 -34.19
C LYS A 45 -1.31 2.15 -34.53
N ILE A 46 -1.97 1.56 -33.54
CA ILE A 46 -2.90 0.44 -33.74
C ILE A 46 -4.25 0.94 -34.28
N CYS A 47 -4.89 1.88 -33.57
CA CYS A 47 -6.13 2.48 -34.01
C CYS A 47 -6.33 3.87 -33.38
N PRO A 48 -6.32 4.95 -34.20
CA PRO A 48 -6.32 6.31 -33.69
C PRO A 48 -7.57 6.69 -32.87
N ILE A 49 -8.68 5.96 -33.03
CA ILE A 49 -9.90 6.15 -32.22
C ILE A 49 -9.65 5.85 -30.73
N PHE A 50 -8.74 4.92 -30.41
CA PHE A 50 -8.41 4.52 -29.04
C PHE A 50 -7.26 5.32 -28.42
N LYS A 51 -6.90 6.48 -29.00
CA LYS A 51 -5.87 7.37 -28.44
C LYS A 51 -6.17 7.77 -26.99
N GLY A 52 -7.44 7.92 -26.64
CA GLY A 52 -7.88 8.24 -25.26
C GLY A 52 -7.49 7.18 -24.24
N THR A 53 -7.48 5.89 -24.61
CA THR A 53 -7.07 4.78 -23.74
C THR A 53 -5.61 4.92 -23.32
N GLY A 54 -4.73 5.28 -24.25
CA GLY A 54 -3.31 5.52 -23.93
C GLY A 54 -3.11 6.66 -22.93
N LEU A 55 -3.85 7.77 -23.07
CA LEU A 55 -3.81 8.86 -22.09
C LEU A 55 -4.36 8.43 -20.72
N ALA A 56 -5.46 7.68 -20.70
CA ALA A 56 -6.06 7.16 -19.48
C ALA A 56 -5.08 6.26 -18.70
N THR A 57 -4.33 5.39 -19.39
CA THR A 57 -3.31 4.56 -18.71
C THR A 57 -2.23 5.38 -18.03
N VAL A 58 -1.74 6.47 -18.65
CA VAL A 58 -0.73 7.35 -18.04
C VAL A 58 -1.29 8.06 -16.81
N MET A 59 -2.54 8.54 -16.89
CA MET A 59 -3.20 9.18 -15.75
C MET A 59 -3.42 8.20 -14.58
N ILE A 60 -3.86 6.97 -14.86
CA ILE A 60 -4.02 5.92 -13.86
C ILE A 60 -2.66 5.57 -13.23
N SER A 61 -1.61 5.43 -14.04
CA SER A 61 -0.25 5.19 -13.53
C SER A 61 0.19 6.30 -12.57
N PHE A 62 -0.07 7.57 -12.88
CA PHE A 62 0.28 8.69 -11.99
C PHE A 62 -0.44 8.61 -10.62
N VAL A 63 -1.74 8.33 -10.63
CA VAL A 63 -2.54 8.18 -9.39
C VAL A 63 -2.05 6.99 -8.57
N LEU A 64 -1.83 5.83 -9.21
CA LEU A 64 -1.32 4.63 -8.54
C LEU A 64 0.08 4.86 -7.97
N THR A 65 1.00 5.47 -8.73
CA THR A 65 2.34 5.78 -8.25
C THR A 65 2.30 6.67 -7.01
N THR A 66 1.42 7.67 -6.99
CA THR A 66 1.27 8.54 -5.80
C THR A 66 0.76 7.74 -4.59
N TYR A 67 -0.27 6.92 -4.78
CA TYR A 67 -0.83 6.07 -3.73
C TYR A 67 0.19 5.07 -3.17
N TYR A 68 0.92 4.36 -4.03
CA TYR A 68 1.91 3.37 -3.60
C TYR A 68 3.12 4.01 -2.93
N ASN A 69 3.53 5.23 -3.30
CA ASN A 69 4.59 5.96 -2.60
C ASN A 69 4.22 6.28 -1.14
N VAL A 70 2.93 6.51 -0.84
CA VAL A 70 2.46 6.70 0.54
C VAL A 70 2.64 5.41 1.34
N ILE A 71 2.31 4.25 0.76
CA ILE A 71 2.51 2.95 1.42
C ILE A 71 4.01 2.70 1.68
N ILE A 72 4.89 3.02 0.72
CA ILE A 72 6.34 2.91 0.91
C ILE A 72 6.80 3.83 2.06
N ALA A 73 6.26 5.05 2.16
CA ALA A 73 6.58 5.95 3.26
C ALA A 73 6.16 5.36 4.63
N TRP A 74 4.99 4.72 4.71
CA TRP A 74 4.59 3.98 5.92
C TRP A 74 5.57 2.84 6.23
N ALA A 75 5.94 2.03 5.23
CA ALA A 75 6.90 0.95 5.42
C ALA A 75 8.26 1.45 5.92
N LEU A 76 8.78 2.55 5.35
CA LEU A 76 10.01 3.19 5.82
C LEU A 76 9.88 3.71 7.25
N PHE A 77 8.73 4.29 7.61
CA PHE A 77 8.47 4.76 8.97
C PHE A 77 8.55 3.61 9.98
N TYR A 78 7.89 2.48 9.67
CA TYR A 78 7.95 1.28 10.49
C TYR A 78 9.35 0.65 10.51
N LEU A 79 10.09 0.69 9.40
CA LEU A 79 11.46 0.22 9.33
C LEU A 79 12.35 0.97 10.33
N PHE A 80 12.33 2.31 10.32
CA PHE A 80 13.11 3.09 11.27
C PHE A 80 12.64 2.92 12.72
N ALA A 81 11.32 2.82 12.93
CA ALA A 81 10.77 2.55 14.26
C ALA A 81 11.16 1.17 14.81
N SER A 82 11.37 0.18 13.94
CA SER A 82 11.78 -1.18 14.32
C SER A 82 13.23 -1.31 14.77
N MET A 83 14.06 -0.27 14.57
CA MET A 83 15.46 -0.27 15.02
C MET A 83 15.62 0.05 16.52
N GLN A 84 14.52 0.36 17.21
CA GLN A 84 14.50 0.61 18.65
C GLN A 84 14.52 -0.71 19.42
N SER A 85 15.10 -0.72 20.63
CA SER A 85 15.21 -1.92 21.47
C SER A 85 13.86 -2.43 21.95
N GLU A 86 12.95 -1.51 22.27
CA GLU A 86 11.55 -1.80 22.57
C GLU A 86 10.69 -1.25 21.44
N LEU A 87 9.77 -2.07 20.92
CA LEU A 87 8.94 -1.68 19.79
C LEU A 87 7.82 -0.76 20.29
N PRO A 88 7.57 0.38 19.64
CA PRO A 88 6.61 1.38 20.16
C PRO A 88 5.14 0.93 20.07
N TRP A 89 4.84 -0.15 19.34
CA TRP A 89 3.51 -0.77 19.28
C TRP A 89 3.35 -2.01 20.17
N ASP A 90 4.38 -2.37 20.95
CA ASP A 90 4.32 -3.53 21.84
C ASP A 90 3.50 -3.24 23.11
N SER A 91 3.62 -2.01 23.63
CA SER A 91 3.01 -1.61 24.90
C SER A 91 1.96 -0.49 24.78
N CYS A 92 1.03 -0.47 25.74
CA CYS A 92 0.00 0.55 25.86
C CYS A 92 0.43 1.81 26.65
N GLY A 93 1.70 1.91 27.07
CA GLY A 93 2.20 3.02 27.91
C GLY A 93 2.59 4.32 27.21
N ASN A 94 2.17 4.55 25.97
CA ASN A 94 2.59 5.69 25.16
C ASN A 94 1.59 6.86 25.19
N TRP A 95 2.07 8.08 24.89
CA TRP A 95 1.26 9.30 24.94
C TRP A 95 0.09 9.35 23.95
N TRP A 96 0.12 8.53 22.89
CA TRP A 96 -0.92 8.46 21.87
C TRP A 96 -2.02 7.44 22.18
N ASN A 97 -1.82 6.60 23.19
CA ASN A 97 -2.74 5.51 23.49
C ASN A 97 -3.98 5.98 24.25
N THR A 98 -5.11 5.32 24.02
CA THR A 98 -6.34 5.55 24.79
C THR A 98 -6.45 4.61 25.98
N PRO A 99 -7.38 4.88 26.91
CA PRO A 99 -7.74 3.94 27.97
C PRO A 99 -8.25 2.57 27.45
N ASN A 100 -8.64 2.49 26.17
CA ASN A 100 -9.14 1.26 25.55
C ASN A 100 -8.03 0.45 24.86
N CYS A 101 -6.77 0.89 24.95
CA CYS A 101 -5.62 0.15 24.42
C CYS A 101 -5.45 -1.17 25.18
N PHE A 102 -5.19 -2.24 24.44
CA PHE A 102 -4.96 -3.57 25.00
C PHE A 102 -3.71 -4.21 24.37
N SER A 103 -2.71 -4.48 25.20
CA SER A 103 -1.44 -5.11 24.82
C SER A 103 -1.36 -6.58 25.22
N HIS A 104 -0.31 -7.27 24.78
CA HIS A 104 -0.10 -8.68 25.15
C HIS A 104 0.19 -8.86 26.65
N ASP A 105 0.83 -7.88 27.29
CA ASP A 105 1.12 -7.91 28.72
C ASP A 105 -0.15 -7.74 29.57
N ASP A 106 -1.12 -6.95 29.08
CA ASP A 106 -2.44 -6.81 29.71
C ASP A 106 -3.22 -8.14 29.66
N TYR A 107 -3.08 -8.89 28.57
CA TYR A 107 -3.66 -10.23 28.46
C TYR A 107 -3.06 -11.22 29.47
N ARG A 108 -1.73 -11.15 29.71
CA ARG A 108 -1.05 -11.98 30.70
C ARG A 108 -1.45 -11.61 32.13
N SER A 109 -1.56 -10.33 32.44
CA SER A 109 -1.96 -9.86 33.77
C SER A 109 -3.40 -10.26 34.13
N LEU A 110 -4.29 -10.36 33.13
CA LEU A 110 -5.65 -10.88 33.27
C LEU A 110 -5.75 -12.42 33.32
N ASN A 111 -4.63 -13.16 33.38
CA ASN A 111 -4.61 -14.64 33.33
C ASN A 111 -5.44 -15.22 32.16
N GLY A 112 -5.44 -14.53 31.01
CA GLY A 112 -6.19 -14.95 29.82
C GLY A 112 -7.72 -14.83 29.95
N THR A 113 -8.23 -14.10 30.94
CA THR A 113 -9.65 -13.75 30.99
C THR A 113 -10.03 -12.84 29.82
N VAL A 114 -11.30 -12.93 29.44
CA VAL A 114 -11.88 -12.42 28.18
C VAL A 114 -11.47 -10.98 27.90
N LYS A 115 -10.97 -10.73 26.68
CA LYS A 115 -10.72 -9.39 26.13
C LYS A 115 -11.98 -8.53 26.36
N PRO A 116 -11.90 -7.42 27.12
CA PRO A 116 -13.06 -6.57 27.37
C PRO A 116 -13.67 -6.10 26.04
N ASN A 117 -15.01 -6.05 25.96
CA ASN A 117 -15.69 -5.46 24.81
C ASN A 117 -15.18 -4.02 24.61
N ASP A 118 -15.01 -3.61 23.35
CA ASP A 118 -14.55 -2.28 22.92
C ASP A 118 -13.04 -1.97 23.10
N THR A 119 -12.19 -2.98 23.30
CA THR A 119 -10.73 -2.80 23.35
C THR A 119 -10.05 -2.89 21.98
N VAL A 120 -9.09 -2.00 21.75
CA VAL A 120 -8.31 -1.87 20.51
C VAL A 120 -6.89 -2.37 20.74
N SER A 121 -6.30 -3.06 19.76
CA SER A 121 -4.94 -3.57 19.91
C SER A 121 -3.90 -2.44 19.93
N SER A 122 -2.82 -2.59 20.69
CA SER A 122 -1.70 -1.64 20.74
C SER A 122 -1.14 -1.31 19.34
N THR A 123 -1.07 -2.30 18.46
CA THR A 123 -0.62 -2.12 17.06
C THR A 123 -1.58 -1.28 16.23
N GLU A 124 -2.88 -1.49 16.40
CA GLU A 124 -3.90 -0.72 15.68
C GLU A 124 -3.95 0.73 16.19
N GLU A 125 -3.85 0.95 17.50
CA GLU A 125 -3.73 2.30 18.06
C GLU A 125 -2.47 3.01 17.58
N TYR A 126 -1.34 2.32 17.54
CA TYR A 126 -0.11 2.88 17.00
C TYR A 126 -0.29 3.34 15.55
N PHE A 127 -0.91 2.53 14.69
CA PHE A 127 -1.15 2.92 13.29
C PHE A 127 -2.12 4.11 13.19
N ASN A 128 -3.27 4.04 13.86
CA ASN A 128 -4.33 5.05 13.71
C ASN A 128 -4.00 6.38 14.40
N ARG A 129 -3.40 6.34 15.60
CA ARG A 129 -3.16 7.54 16.42
C ARG A 129 -1.73 8.05 16.39
N ARG A 130 -0.71 7.18 16.25
CA ARG A 130 0.70 7.63 16.20
C ARG A 130 1.20 7.81 14.77
N VAL A 131 0.95 6.86 13.87
CA VAL A 131 1.42 6.96 12.47
C VAL A 131 0.52 7.92 11.72
N LEU A 132 -0.74 7.57 11.51
CA LEU A 132 -1.67 8.32 10.66
C LEU A 132 -2.18 9.61 11.31
N GLN A 133 -2.44 9.60 12.63
CA GLN A 133 -3.25 10.64 13.29
C GLN A 133 -4.56 10.88 12.54
N ILE A 134 -5.38 9.84 12.47
CA ILE A 134 -6.64 9.88 11.73
C ILE A 134 -7.54 11.00 12.25
N SER A 135 -8.06 11.82 11.34
CA SER A 135 -8.98 12.91 11.67
C SER A 135 -10.42 12.41 11.81
N ASP A 136 -11.29 13.25 12.39
CA ASP A 136 -12.71 12.92 12.60
C ASP A 136 -13.50 12.73 11.29
N GLY A 137 -12.96 13.20 10.16
CA GLY A 137 -13.55 12.95 8.85
C GLY A 137 -12.86 13.70 7.70
N ILE A 138 -13.36 13.48 6.48
CA ILE A 138 -12.79 14.07 5.25
C ILE A 138 -12.94 15.61 5.19
N GLY A 139 -13.92 16.16 5.91
CA GLY A 139 -14.17 17.61 5.96
C GLY A 139 -13.15 18.38 6.80
N ASN A 140 -12.44 17.70 7.70
CA ASN A 140 -11.43 18.27 8.58
C ASN A 140 -10.14 17.44 8.43
N PRO A 141 -9.27 17.74 7.45
CA PRO A 141 -8.11 16.91 7.11
C PRO A 141 -6.99 16.85 8.17
N GLY A 142 -7.20 17.39 9.38
CA GLY A 142 -6.23 17.36 10.47
C GLY A 142 -4.96 18.16 10.18
N GLU A 143 -3.89 17.85 10.93
CA GLU A 143 -2.57 18.45 10.76
C GLU A 143 -1.66 17.61 9.87
N MET A 144 -0.71 18.27 9.20
CA MET A 144 0.27 17.57 8.36
C MET A 144 1.36 16.91 9.19
N ARG A 145 1.52 15.59 9.03
CA ARG A 145 2.59 14.80 9.65
C ARG A 145 3.92 15.01 8.95
N TRP A 146 4.78 15.84 9.53
CA TRP A 146 6.08 16.18 8.94
C TRP A 146 7.02 14.98 8.80
N GLU A 147 6.99 14.00 9.71
CA GLU A 147 7.84 12.81 9.60
C GLU A 147 7.44 11.95 8.39
N LEU A 148 6.13 11.78 8.18
CA LEU A 148 5.58 11.08 7.03
C LEU A 148 5.80 11.84 5.73
N PHE A 149 5.67 13.16 5.75
CA PHE A 149 5.95 14.01 4.60
C PHE A 149 7.43 13.92 4.18
N GLY A 150 8.35 13.95 5.15
CA GLY A 150 9.78 13.76 4.88
C GLY A 150 10.07 12.38 4.28
N LEU A 151 9.48 11.32 4.84
CA LEU A 151 9.62 9.96 4.29
C LEU A 151 8.97 9.79 2.92
N LEU A 152 7.89 10.51 2.62
CA LEU A 152 7.28 10.53 1.30
C LEU A 152 8.23 11.14 0.26
N ILE A 153 8.92 12.23 0.60
CA ILE A 153 9.97 12.80 -0.28
C ILE A 153 11.08 11.79 -0.48
N VAL A 154 11.53 11.10 0.58
CA VAL A 154 12.55 10.04 0.46
C VAL A 154 12.07 8.92 -0.47
N SER A 155 10.82 8.46 -0.36
CA SER A 155 10.25 7.46 -1.27
C SER A 155 10.30 7.92 -2.73
N TRP A 156 9.93 9.17 -3.00
CA TRP A 156 10.02 9.76 -4.35
C TRP A 156 11.46 9.84 -4.86
N VAL A 157 12.42 10.20 -4.00
CA VAL A 157 13.84 10.21 -4.35
C VAL A 157 14.33 8.79 -4.67
N ILE A 158 13.96 7.79 -3.88
CA ILE A 158 14.32 6.38 -4.15
C ILE A 158 13.75 5.94 -5.50
N VAL A 159 12.45 6.17 -5.75
CA VAL A 159 11.82 5.85 -7.04
C VAL A 159 12.51 6.57 -8.19
N TYR A 160 12.83 7.85 -8.02
CA TYR A 160 13.57 8.62 -9.02
C TYR A 160 14.94 8.02 -9.28
N LEU A 161 15.72 7.68 -8.26
CA LEU A 161 17.05 7.08 -8.42
C LEU A 161 17.00 5.72 -9.11
N CYS A 162 15.98 4.90 -8.81
CA CYS A 162 15.73 3.62 -9.49
C CYS A 162 15.39 3.79 -10.98
N LEU A 163 14.72 4.89 -11.35
CA LEU A 163 14.32 5.18 -12.74
C LEU A 163 15.36 6.01 -13.52
N PHE A 164 16.18 6.81 -12.84
CA PHE A 164 17.06 7.82 -13.43
C PHE A 164 18.07 7.24 -14.42
N LYS A 165 18.60 6.03 -14.15
CA LYS A 165 19.53 5.35 -15.08
C LYS A 165 18.84 4.61 -16.22
N GLY A 166 17.52 4.48 -16.19
CA GLY A 166 16.75 3.70 -17.16
C GLY A 166 17.16 2.22 -17.19
N LEU A 167 16.53 1.46 -18.09
CA LEU A 167 16.71 0.00 -18.27
C LEU A 167 18.13 -0.43 -18.72
N LYS A 168 19.12 0.46 -18.72
CA LYS A 168 20.54 0.10 -18.95
C LYS A 168 21.23 -0.41 -17.68
N THR A 169 20.57 -0.37 -16.52
CA THR A 169 21.10 -0.85 -15.24
C THR A 169 20.13 -1.81 -14.54
N SER A 170 19.50 -2.71 -15.30
CA SER A 170 18.83 -3.92 -14.77
C SER A 170 19.26 -5.14 -15.54
#